data_AF-A0A2L2X439-F1
#
_entry.id   AF-A0A2L2X439-F1
#
_cell.length_a   1.000
_cell.length_b   1.000
_cell.length_c   1.000
_cell.angle_alpha   90.00
_cell.angle_beta   90.00
_cell.angle_gamma   90.00
#
_symmetry.space_group_name_H-M   'P 1'
#
loop_
_entity.id
_entity.type
_entity.pdbx_description
1 polymer ?
#
loop_
_entity_poly.entity_id
_entity_poly.type
_entity_poly.pdbx_seq_one_letter_code
_entity_poly.pdbx_strand_id
1 'polypeptide(L)' 'MINDLTPPKMTTINEAAKITNLARHYIRQLALQGKIKHVRAGKKIFINVGKLIEFLEQGEAYPSEA' A
#
# COMPACT_ATOMS: atom_id res chain seq x y z
N MET A 1 -24.30 -5.58 -15.92
CA MET A 1 -24.71 -4.93 -14.65
C MET A 1 -23.49 -4.87 -13.75
N ILE A 2 -23.07 -3.68 -13.33
CA ILE A 2 -21.93 -3.49 -12.41
C ILE A 2 -22.56 -3.23 -11.04
N ASN A 3 -22.95 -4.30 -10.33
CA ASN A 3 -23.78 -4.13 -9.13
C ASN A 3 -22.98 -3.97 -7.83
N ASP A 4 -21.64 -4.11 -7.86
CA ASP A 4 -20.78 -3.90 -6.67
C ASP A 4 -19.49 -3.13 -7.01
N LEU A 5 -19.62 -1.91 -7.55
CA LEU A 5 -18.47 -1.02 -7.74
C LEU A 5 -18.16 -0.25 -6.45
N THR A 6 -17.78 -0.96 -5.38
CA THR A 6 -17.24 -0.28 -4.19
C THR A 6 -15.77 0.09 -4.47
N PRO A 7 -15.43 1.39 -4.42
CA PRO A 7 -14.05 1.79 -4.67
C PRO A 7 -13.15 1.24 -3.55
N PRO A 8 -11.91 0.84 -3.87
CA PRO A 8 -10.98 0.41 -2.85
C PRO A 8 -10.73 1.54 -1.84
N LYS A 9 -10.50 1.17 -0.58
CA LYS A 9 -10.12 2.14 0.46
C LYS A 9 -8.71 2.64 0.19
N MET A 10 -8.63 3.87 -0.32
CA MET A 10 -7.38 4.57 -0.61
C MET A 10 -7.05 5.55 0.51
N THR A 11 -5.84 5.51 1.04
CA THR A 11 -5.39 6.41 2.11
C THR A 11 -4.05 7.05 1.78
N THR A 12 -3.75 8.19 2.37
CA THR A 12 -2.42 8.80 2.23
C THR A 12 -1.36 7.97 2.94
N ILE A 13 -0.08 8.15 2.60
CA ILE A 13 1.04 7.52 3.33
C ILE A 13 0.96 7.79 4.85
N ASN A 14 0.56 8.99 5.25
CA ASN A 14 0.45 9.36 6.66
C ASN A 14 -0.66 8.57 7.38
N GLU A 15 -1.79 8.37 6.73
CA GLU A 15 -2.91 7.59 7.27
C GLU A 15 -2.59 6.10 7.27
N ALA A 16 -2.00 5.57 6.19
CA ALA A 16 -1.54 4.19 6.12
C ALA A 16 -0.54 3.89 7.26
N ALA A 17 0.39 4.80 7.54
CA ALA A 17 1.32 4.68 8.66
C ALA A 17 0.63 4.59 10.03
N LYS A 18 -0.43 5.37 10.23
CA LYS A 18 -1.25 5.29 11.46
C LYS A 18 -2.01 3.97 11.57
N ILE A 19 -2.56 3.48 10.44
CA ILE A 19 -3.33 2.23 10.39
C ILE A 19 -2.45 1.03 10.71
N THR A 20 -1.26 0.94 10.11
CA THR A 20 -0.38 -0.22 10.25
C THR A 20 0.66 -0.06 11.37
N ASN A 21 0.68 1.10 12.04
CA ASN A 21 1.71 1.48 13.00
C ASN A 21 3.16 1.37 12.45
N LEU A 22 3.34 1.60 11.15
CA LEU A 22 4.64 1.55 10.47
C LEU A 22 5.17 2.95 10.19
N ALA A 23 6.49 3.06 10.03
CA ALA A 23 7.11 4.33 9.66
C ALA A 23 6.62 4.83 8.30
N ARG A 24 6.28 6.12 8.22
CA ARG A 24 5.87 6.78 6.96
C ARG A 24 6.89 6.59 5.83
N HIS A 25 8.18 6.67 6.16
CA HIS A 25 9.25 6.47 5.20
C HIS A 25 9.23 5.05 4.63
N TYR A 26 9.01 4.03 5.47
CA TYR A 26 8.95 2.65 5.02
C TYR A 26 7.79 2.40 4.05
N ILE A 27 6.57 2.84 4.39
CA ILE A 27 5.41 2.72 3.48
C ILE A 27 5.66 3.45 2.15
N ARG A 28 6.30 4.63 2.20
CA ARG A 28 6.70 5.34 0.98
C ARG A 28 7.65 4.52 0.13
N GLN A 29 8.65 3.89 0.73
CA GLN A 29 9.61 3.04 0.01
C GLN A 29 8.91 1.82 -0.58
N LEU A 30 8.01 1.16 0.14
CA LEU A 30 7.21 0.06 -0.41
C LEU A 30 6.44 0.47 -1.67
N ALA A 31 5.81 1.65 -1.64
CA ALA A 31 5.10 2.17 -2.80
C ALA A 31 6.06 2.47 -3.97
N LEU A 32 7.18 3.15 -3.70
CA LEU A 32 8.15 3.49 -4.74
C LEU A 32 8.87 2.28 -5.34
N GLN A 33 9.10 1.24 -4.56
CA GLN A 33 9.66 -0.04 -5.01
C GLN A 33 8.62 -0.89 -5.76
N GLY A 34 7.35 -0.47 -5.81
CA GLY A 34 6.28 -1.21 -6.48
C GLY A 34 5.79 -2.44 -5.71
N LYS A 35 6.25 -2.65 -4.46
CA LYS A 35 5.87 -3.78 -3.60
C LYS A 35 4.40 -3.74 -3.18
N ILE A 36 3.83 -2.54 -3.05
CA ILE A 36 2.42 -2.34 -2.68
C ILE A 36 1.65 -1.57 -3.74
N LYS A 37 0.36 -1.89 -3.87
CA LYS A 37 -0.54 -1.21 -4.82
C LYS A 37 -0.84 0.22 -4.35
N HIS A 38 -0.58 1.17 -5.23
CA HIS A 38 -0.72 2.59 -4.95
C HIS A 38 -1.14 3.36 -6.21
N VAL A 39 -1.65 4.57 -6.01
CA VAL A 39 -1.99 5.52 -7.07
C VAL A 39 -1.32 6.87 -6.78
N ARG A 40 -0.79 7.52 -7.80
CA ARG A 40 -0.32 8.91 -7.72
C ARG A 40 -1.42 9.88 -8.10
N ALA A 41 -1.61 10.91 -7.28
CA ALA A 41 -2.49 12.04 -7.57
C ALA A 41 -1.68 13.33 -7.35
N GLY A 42 -1.08 13.82 -8.42
CA GLY A 42 -0.09 14.90 -8.38
C GLY A 42 1.10 14.54 -7.49
N LYS A 43 1.39 15.38 -6.49
CA LYS A 43 2.49 15.16 -5.53
C LYS A 43 2.20 14.11 -4.46
N LYS A 44 0.95 13.65 -4.33
CA LYS A 44 0.53 12.70 -3.29
C LYS A 44 0.52 11.27 -3.81
N ILE A 45 0.83 10.33 -2.92
CA ILE A 45 0.69 8.90 -3.13
C ILE A 45 -0.42 8.40 -2.22
N PHE A 46 -1.37 7.68 -2.81
CA PHE A 46 -2.45 7.00 -2.12
C PHE A 46 -2.22 5.51 -2.17
N ILE A 47 -2.36 4.85 -1.02
CA ILE A 47 -2.12 3.42 -0.84
C ILE A 47 -3.46 2.71 -0.80
N ASN A 48 -3.57 1.59 -1.51
CA ASN A 48 -4.70 0.69 -1.35
C ASN A 48 -4.54 -0.07 -0.02
N VAL A 49 -5.40 0.20 0.95
CA VAL A 49 -5.29 -0.38 2.29
C VAL A 49 -5.51 -1.89 2.28
N GLY A 50 -6.46 -2.40 1.50
CA GLY A 50 -6.73 -3.84 1.43
C GLY A 50 -5.52 -4.62 0.92
N LYS A 51 -4.89 -4.13 -0.15
CA LYS A 51 -3.67 -4.73 -0.70
C LYS A 51 -2.43 -4.52 0.19
N LEU A 52 -2.39 -3.44 0.97
CA LEU A 52 -1.34 -3.25 1.97
C LEU A 52 -1.45 -4.30 3.08
N ILE A 53 -2.64 -4.58 3.59
CA ILE A 53 -2.85 -5.60 4.63
C ILE A 53 -2.46 -6.98 4.09
N GLU A 54 -2.92 -7.35 2.89
CA GLU A 54 -2.56 -8.61 2.24
C GLU A 54 -1.04 -8.79 2.12
N PHE A 55 -0.32 -7.73 1.73
CA PHE A 55 1.15 -7.75 1.68
C PHE A 55 1.79 -7.96 3.06
N LEU A 56 1.26 -7.32 4.10
CA LEU A 56 1.80 -7.45 5.46
C LEU A 56 1.55 -8.84 6.05
N GLU A 57 0.39 -9.45 5.74
CA GLU A 57 0.05 -10.81 6.15
C GLU A 57 0.90 -11.86 5.44
N GLN A 58 1.18 -11.67 4.14
CA GLN A 58 2.06 -12.55 3.36
C GLN A 58 3.54 -12.41 3.77
N GLY A 59 3.92 -11.25 4.29
CA GLY A 59 5.30 -10.91 4.60
C GLY A 59 6.14 -10.55 3.38
N GLU A 60 7.31 -9.95 3.60
CA GLU A 60 8.25 -9.70 2.50
C GLU A 60 8.90 -11.01 2.06
N ALA A 61 8.76 -11.36 0.79
CA ALA A 61 9.60 -12.39 0.19
C ALA A 61 11.05 -11.89 0.19
N TYR A 62 11.90 -12.50 1.02
CA TYR A 62 13.33 -12.31 0.90
C TYR A 62 13.75 -12.91 -0.45
N PRO A 63 14.39 -12.15 -1.34
CA PRO A 63 14.98 -12.77 -2.52
C PRO A 63 16.01 -13.77 -2.00
N SER A 64 15.75 -15.07 -2.17
CA SER A 64 16.80 -16.07 -2.03
C SER A 64 17.88 -15.71 -3.04
N GLU A 65 19.11 -15.54 -2.56
CA GLU A 65 20.27 -15.19 -3.37
C GLU A 65 20.31 -16.08 -4.63
N ALA A 66 20.32 -15.42 -5.80
CA ALA A 66 20.44 -16.05 -7.11
C ALA A 66 21.92 -16.27 -7.46
#